data_AF-A0A5A7RYS5-F1
#
_entry.id   AF-A0A5A7RYS5-F1
#
_cell.length_a   1.000
_cell.length_b   1.000
_cell.length_c   1.000
_cell.angle_alpha   90.00
_cell.angle_beta   90.00
_cell.angle_gamma   90.00
#
_symmetry.space_group_name_H-M   'P 1'
#
loop_
_entity.id
_entity.type
_entity.pdbx_description
1 polymer ?
#
loop_
_entity_poly.entity_id
_entity_poly.type
_entity_poly.pdbx_seq_one_letter_code
_entity_poly.pdbx_strand_id
1 'polypeptide(L)'
;MKKVLAALIVSIIALQIFAETAYSEDGKGWSQNIKEKFDRPFFRLLFIASLIINIVLLISLLIIYINSFLKTKSSFTLGLVFFIGVLLIQRILVFYLPFLPHLFETLALIILLILSLE
;
A
#
# COMPACT_ATOMS: atom_id res chain seq x y z
N MET A 1 -11.40 -18.85 13.53
CA MET A 1 -10.56 -17.69 13.11
C MET A 1 -9.25 -18.08 12.43
N LYS A 2 -8.41 -18.97 12.99
CA LYS A 2 -7.12 -19.38 12.37
C LYS A 2 -7.22 -19.95 10.94
N LYS A 3 -8.28 -20.72 10.64
CA LYS A 3 -8.53 -21.31 9.32
C LYS A 3 -8.91 -20.28 8.24
N VAL A 4 -9.59 -19.20 8.63
CA VAL A 4 -9.99 -18.10 7.73
C VAL A 4 -8.79 -17.23 7.39
N LEU A 5 -7.93 -16.96 8.37
CA LEU A 5 -6.64 -16.27 8.16
C LEU A 5 -5.72 -17.06 7.22
N ALA A 6 -5.63 -18.38 7.40
CA ALA A 6 -4.86 -19.23 6.49
C ALA A 6 -5.42 -19.22 5.05
N ALA A 7 -6.75 -19.26 4.90
CA ALA A 7 -7.40 -19.19 3.59
C ALA A 7 -7.15 -17.85 2.87
N LEU A 8 -7.17 -16.73 3.61
CA LEU A 8 -6.84 -15.41 3.06
C LEU A 8 -5.39 -15.33 2.57
N ILE A 9 -4.44 -15.81 3.37
CA ILE A 9 -3.01 -15.83 2.99
C ILE A 9 -2.81 -16.66 1.72
N VAL A 10 -3.45 -17.84 1.62
CA VAL A 10 -3.36 -18.69 0.44
C VAL A 10 -3.98 -18.02 -0.80
N SER A 11 -5.09 -17.29 -0.65
CA SER A 11 -5.71 -16.57 -1.77
C SER A 11 -4.84 -15.42 -2.30
N ILE A 12 -4.11 -14.75 -1.41
CA ILE A 12 -3.21 -13.64 -1.76
C ILE A 12 -2.01 -14.16 -2.55
N ILE A 13 -1.44 -15.30 -2.12
CA ILE A 13 -0.32 -15.95 -2.82
C ILE A 13 -0.77 -16.44 -4.20
N ALA A 14 -1.95 -17.03 -4.31
CA ALA A 14 -2.51 -17.48 -5.58
C ALA A 14 -2.73 -16.33 -6.56
N LEU A 15 -3.25 -15.19 -6.09
CA LEU A 15 -3.45 -13.98 -6.89
C LEU A 15 -2.13 -13.36 -7.36
N GLN A 16 -1.08 -13.40 -6.55
CA GLN A 16 0.25 -12.90 -6.94
C GLN A 16 0.86 -13.73 -8.08
N ILE A 17 0.81 -15.06 -7.96
CA ILE A 17 1.29 -15.96 -9.01
C ILE A 17 0.48 -15.77 -10.30
N PHE A 18 -0.84 -15.55 -10.19
CA PHE A 18 -1.70 -15.26 -11.34
C PHE A 18 -1.42 -13.91 -11.99
N ALA A 19 -1.16 -12.87 -11.19
CA ALA A 19 -0.76 -11.56 -11.72
C ALA A 19 0.60 -11.64 -12.42
N GLU A 20 1.56 -12.34 -11.83
CA GLU A 20 2.90 -12.48 -12.38
C GLU A 20 2.90 -13.28 -13.69
N THR A 21 2.04 -14.30 -13.82
CA THR A 21 1.83 -15.05 -15.07
C THR A 21 1.00 -14.30 -16.12
N ALA A 22 0.00 -13.49 -15.71
CA ALA A 22 -0.74 -12.64 -16.63
C ALA A 22 0.08 -11.45 -17.17
N TYR A 23 1.10 -11.03 -16.43
CA TYR A 23 2.00 -9.94 -16.81
C TYR A 23 3.37 -10.40 -17.35
N SER A 24 3.67 -11.70 -17.41
CA SER A 24 4.94 -12.20 -17.94
C SER A 24 4.89 -12.57 -19.43
N GLU A 25 5.83 -11.95 -20.14
CA GLU A 25 6.40 -12.25 -21.46
C GLU A 25 5.64 -11.99 -22.77
N ASP A 26 4.31 -12.11 -22.86
CA ASP A 26 3.61 -11.86 -24.16
C ASP A 26 3.18 -10.39 -24.35
N GLY A 27 3.35 -9.54 -23.32
CA GLY A 27 2.99 -8.12 -23.31
C GLY A 27 4.09 -7.13 -23.75
N LYS A 28 5.15 -7.60 -24.41
CA LYS A 28 6.35 -6.77 -24.74
C LYS A 28 6.02 -5.54 -25.61
N GLY A 29 4.97 -5.59 -26.44
CA GLY A 29 4.57 -4.47 -27.33
C GLY A 29 3.87 -3.28 -26.64
N TRP A 30 3.18 -3.51 -25.51
CA TRP A 30 2.53 -2.42 -24.75
C TRP A 30 3.52 -1.72 -23.80
N SER A 31 4.45 -2.48 -23.21
CA SER A 31 5.48 -1.93 -22.32
C SER A 31 6.42 -0.98 -23.06
N GLN A 32 6.81 -1.30 -24.31
CA GLN A 32 7.69 -0.45 -25.11
C GLN A 32 7.07 0.92 -25.45
N ASN A 33 5.80 0.95 -25.86
CA ASN A 33 5.10 2.21 -26.18
C ASN A 33 4.87 3.12 -24.96
N ILE A 34 4.70 2.53 -23.76
CA ILE A 34 4.57 3.30 -22.52
C ILE A 34 5.94 3.84 -22.09
N LYS A 35 7.00 3.05 -22.26
CA LYS A 35 8.38 3.44 -21.88
C LYS A 35 8.88 4.65 -22.67
N GLU A 36 8.58 4.73 -23.97
CA GLU A 36 8.97 5.88 -24.81
C GLU A 36 8.22 7.18 -24.47
N LYS A 37 6.97 7.11 -23.99
CA LYS A 37 6.24 8.31 -23.53
C LYS A 37 6.65 8.75 -22.13
N PHE A 38 7.13 7.84 -21.29
CA PHE A 38 7.51 8.10 -19.90
C PHE A 38 8.90 8.74 -19.74
N ASP A 39 9.73 8.75 -20.79
CA ASP A 39 11.11 9.25 -20.74
C ASP A 39 11.22 10.79 -20.79
N ARG A 40 10.11 11.50 -20.54
CA ARG A 40 10.12 12.96 -20.45
C ARG A 40 10.38 13.40 -19.01
N PRO A 41 11.24 14.41 -18.78
CA PRO A 41 11.52 14.95 -17.44
C PRO A 41 10.26 15.43 -16.70
N PHE A 42 9.20 15.73 -17.45
CA PHE A 42 7.88 16.09 -16.94
C PHE A 42 7.21 14.98 -16.10
N PHE A 43 7.26 13.71 -16.55
CA PHE A 43 6.65 12.60 -15.81
C PHE A 43 7.41 12.29 -14.52
N ARG A 44 8.75 12.44 -14.55
CA ARG A 44 9.58 12.28 -13.35
C ARG A 44 9.25 13.33 -12.30
N LEU A 45 9.05 14.59 -12.71
CA LEU A 45 8.63 15.67 -11.83
C LEU A 45 7.23 15.42 -11.25
N LEU A 46 6.26 15.04 -12.08
CA LEU A 46 4.91 14.70 -11.62
C LEU A 46 4.90 13.53 -10.64
N PHE A 47 5.71 12.50 -10.90
CA PHE A 47 5.85 11.36 -10.01
C PHE A 47 6.41 11.78 -8.64
N ILE A 48 7.50 12.56 -8.61
CA ILE A 48 8.10 13.08 -7.37
C ILE A 48 7.11 13.98 -6.62
N ALA A 49 6.43 14.89 -7.33
CA ALA A 49 5.43 15.79 -6.73
C ALA A 49 4.26 15.02 -6.10
N SER A 50 3.75 14.00 -6.81
CA SER A 50 2.71 13.10 -6.29
C SER A 50 3.18 12.34 -5.05
N LEU A 51 4.45 11.89 -5.03
CA LEU A 51 5.03 11.18 -3.89
C LEU A 51 5.11 12.08 -2.65
N ILE A 52 5.60 13.31 -2.81
CA ILE A 52 5.69 14.30 -1.72
C ILE A 52 4.31 14.63 -1.18
N ILE A 53 3.34 14.92 -2.05
CA ILE A 53 1.94 15.21 -1.66
C ILE A 53 1.35 14.05 -0.86
N ASN A 54 1.54 12.81 -1.29
CA ASN A 54 1.05 11.64 -0.57
C ASN A 54 1.67 11.52 0.83
N ILE A 55 2.99 11.72 0.96
CA ILE A 55 3.67 11.67 2.27
C ILE A 55 3.11 12.75 3.21
N VAL A 56 2.93 13.99 2.72
CA VAL A 56 2.38 15.09 3.52
C VAL A 56 0.95 14.76 3.98
N LEU A 57 0.10 14.28 3.07
CA LEU A 57 -1.27 13.87 3.39
C LEU A 57 -1.30 12.77 4.46
N LEU A 58 -0.47 11.74 4.31
CA LEU A 58 -0.36 10.63 5.25
C LEU A 58 0.10 11.10 6.64
N ILE A 59 1.08 12.02 6.71
CA ILE A 59 1.55 12.60 7.98
C ILE A 59 0.43 13.42 8.63
N SER A 60 -0.27 14.27 7.88
CA SER A 60 -1.40 15.05 8.42
C SER A 60 -2.49 14.15 8.97
N LEU A 61 -2.84 13.09 8.23
CA LEU A 61 -3.81 12.10 8.69
C LEU A 61 -3.34 11.41 9.98
N LEU A 62 -2.07 11.00 10.03
CA LEU A 62 -1.49 10.34 11.20
C LEU A 62 -1.65 11.21 12.46
N ILE A 63 -1.34 12.51 12.36
CA ILE A 63 -1.46 13.45 13.47
C ILE A 63 -2.92 13.57 13.94
N ILE A 64 -3.86 13.69 13.00
CA ILE A 64 -5.30 13.77 13.32
C ILE A 64 -5.75 12.50 14.04
N TYR A 65 -5.38 11.34 13.54
CA TYR A 65 -5.77 10.05 14.10
C TYR A 65 -5.10 9.76 15.45
N ILE A 66 -3.83 10.14 15.65
CA ILE A 66 -3.17 10.07 16.96
C ILE A 66 -3.92 10.93 17.98
N ASN A 67 -4.23 12.18 17.61
CA ASN A 67 -4.97 13.08 18.50
C ASN A 67 -6.39 12.59 18.79
N SER A 68 -7.04 11.96 17.80
CA SER A 68 -8.34 11.33 17.98
C SER A 68 -8.24 10.13 18.93
N PHE A 69 -7.25 9.25 18.73
CA PHE A 69 -6.99 8.09 19.58
C PHE A 69 -6.76 8.47 21.04
N LEU A 70 -5.96 9.52 21.29
CA LEU A 70 -5.71 10.01 22.65
C LEU A 70 -6.98 10.48 23.36
N LYS A 71 -7.99 10.96 22.61
CA LYS A 71 -9.26 11.45 23.15
C LYS A 71 -10.30 10.35 23.35
N THR A 72 -10.49 9.49 22.34
CA THR A 72 -11.53 8.45 22.38
C THR A 72 -11.07 7.14 23.00
N LYS A 73 -9.75 6.89 23.08
CA LYS A 73 -9.13 5.62 23.50
C LYS A 73 -9.75 4.39 22.82
N SER A 74 -10.26 4.56 21.61
CA SER A 74 -10.89 3.48 20.85
C SER A 74 -9.84 2.61 20.15
N SER A 75 -9.97 1.29 20.29
CA SER A 75 -9.16 0.29 19.60
C SER A 75 -9.21 0.45 18.07
N PHE A 76 -10.36 0.86 17.52
CA PHE A 76 -10.50 1.14 16.09
C PHE A 76 -9.62 2.32 15.63
N THR A 77 -9.59 3.40 16.40
CA THR A 77 -8.76 4.58 16.08
C THR A 77 -7.27 4.25 16.19
N LEU A 78 -6.87 3.37 17.12
CA LEU A 78 -5.51 2.84 17.18
C LEU A 78 -5.15 2.01 15.94
N GLY A 79 -6.08 1.17 15.48
CA GLY A 79 -5.92 0.42 14.23
C GLY A 79 -5.70 1.34 13.02
N LEU A 80 -6.42 2.46 12.94
CA LEU A 80 -6.23 3.49 11.91
C LEU A 80 -4.86 4.19 12.02
N VAL A 81 -4.41 4.53 13.22
CA VAL A 81 -3.05 5.08 13.43
C VAL A 81 -1.98 4.11 12.96
N PHE A 82 -2.11 2.83 13.32
CA PHE A 82 -1.18 1.79 12.90
C PHE A 82 -1.20 1.59 11.38
N PHE A 83 -2.39 1.55 10.78
CA PHE A 83 -2.58 1.45 9.33
C PHE A 83 -1.85 2.56 8.58
N ILE A 84 -2.06 3.82 8.99
CA ILE A 84 -1.42 4.98 8.39
C ILE A 84 0.11 4.93 8.58
N GLY A 85 0.58 4.47 9.74
CA GLY A 85 2.01 4.26 9.99
C GLY A 85 2.64 3.23 9.04
N VAL A 86 1.95 2.10 8.80
CA VAL A 86 2.42 1.08 7.85
C VAL A 86 2.44 1.63 6.41
N LEU A 87 1.40 2.36 6.00
CA LEU A 87 1.35 3.01 4.68
C LEU A 87 2.48 4.04 4.48
N LEU A 88 2.88 4.76 5.53
CA LEU A 88 4.03 5.67 5.49
C LEU A 88 5.34 4.91 5.23
N ILE A 89 5.57 3.83 5.97
CA ILE A 89 6.76 2.98 5.80
C ILE A 89 6.77 2.38 4.39
N GLN A 90 5.62 1.89 3.91
CA GLN A 90 5.43 1.40 2.54
C GLN A 90 5.83 2.44 1.49
N ARG A 91 5.39 3.70 1.65
CA ARG A 91 5.72 4.77 0.70
C ARG A 91 7.21 5.08 0.62
N ILE A 92 7.93 4.92 1.73
CA ILE A 92 9.38 5.05 1.77
C ILE A 92 10.05 3.82 1.13
N LEU A 93 9.52 2.61 1.40
CA LEU A 93 10.05 1.35 0.89
C LEU A 93 9.92 1.16 -0.63
N VAL A 94 8.92 1.81 -1.27
CA VAL A 94 8.74 1.84 -2.74
C VAL A 94 10.04 2.17 -3.49
N PHE A 95 10.89 3.03 -2.92
CA PHE A 95 12.16 3.42 -3.54
C PHE A 95 13.19 2.29 -3.58
N TYR A 96 13.16 1.38 -2.60
CA TYR A 96 14.15 0.31 -2.47
C TYR A 96 13.63 -1.02 -3.03
N LEU A 97 12.34 -1.31 -2.84
CA LEU A 97 11.70 -2.57 -3.22
C LEU A 97 10.31 -2.28 -3.80
N PRO A 98 10.14 -2.27 -5.14
CA PRO A 98 8.87 -1.88 -5.76
C PRO A 98 7.76 -2.94 -5.66
N PHE A 99 8.07 -4.21 -5.35
CA PHE A 99 7.09 -5.30 -5.25
C PHE A 99 6.53 -5.54 -3.83
N LEU A 100 7.33 -5.23 -2.81
CA LEU A 100 6.95 -5.35 -1.40
C LEU A 100 5.77 -4.44 -0.93
N PRO A 101 5.52 -3.26 -1.53
CA PRO A 101 4.51 -2.32 -1.05
C PRO A 101 3.09 -2.90 -1.02
N HIS A 102 2.69 -3.68 -2.03
CA HIS A 102 1.36 -4.29 -2.07
C HIS A 102 1.10 -5.25 -0.91
N LEU A 103 2.14 -5.92 -0.40
CA LEU A 103 2.03 -6.81 0.75
C LEU A 103 1.81 -6.02 2.05
N PHE A 104 2.44 -4.85 2.20
CA PHE A 104 2.24 -4.00 3.37
C PHE A 104 0.84 -3.41 3.42
N GLU A 105 0.29 -2.99 2.29
CA GLU A 105 -1.07 -2.44 2.19
C GLU A 105 -2.12 -3.49 2.56
N THR A 106 -1.99 -4.70 2.02
CA THR A 106 -2.91 -5.81 2.34
C THR A 106 -2.81 -6.25 3.80
N LEU A 107 -1.60 -6.32 4.37
CA LEU A 107 -1.41 -6.58 5.80
C LEU A 107 -2.05 -5.49 6.67
N ALA A 108 -1.87 -4.22 6.30
CA ALA A 108 -2.45 -3.10 7.01
C ALA A 108 -3.99 -3.17 6.99
N LEU A 109 -4.60 -3.48 5.83
CA LEU A 109 -6.04 -3.66 5.70
C LEU A 109 -6.57 -4.82 6.54
N ILE A 110 -5.84 -5.95 6.58
CA ILE A 110 -6.20 -7.10 7.41
C ILE A 110 -6.18 -6.73 8.90
N ILE A 111 -5.15 -5.99 9.34
CA ILE A 111 -5.02 -5.55 10.73
C ILE A 111 -6.18 -4.61 11.09
N LEU A 112 -6.50 -3.65 10.22
CA LEU A 112 -7.61 -2.72 10.43
C LEU A 112 -8.96 -3.45 10.47
N LEU A 113 -9.16 -4.44 9.61
CA LEU A 113 -10.36 -5.29 9.61
C LEU A 113 -10.50 -6.03 10.94
N ILE A 114 -9.41 -6.62 11.46
CA ILE A 114 -9.42 -7.35 12.74
C ILE A 114 -9.75 -6.40 13.89
N LEU A 115 -9.10 -5.23 13.96
CA LEU A 115 -9.34 -4.22 15.00
C LEU A 115 -10.71 -3.54 14.89
N SER A 116 -11.36 -3.59 13.73
CA SER A 116 -12.72 -3.08 13.52
C SER A 116 -13.81 -4.07 13.92
N LEU A 117 -13.47 -5.35 14.11
CA LEU A 117 -14.39 -6.42 14.50
C LEU A 117 -14.44 -6.65 16.01
N GLU A 118 -13.55 -5.99 16.76
CA GLU A 118 -13.51 -5.95 18.23
C GLU A 118 -14.39 -4.83 18.78
#